data_AF-A0A838SNW9-F1
#
_entry.id   AF-A0A838SNW9-F1
#
_cell.length_a   1.000
_cell.length_b   1.000
_cell.length_c   1.000
_cell.angle_alpha   90.00
_cell.angle_beta   90.00
_cell.angle_gamma   90.00
#
_symmetry.space_group_name_H-M   'P 1'
#
loop_
_entity.id
_entity.type
_entity.pdbx_description
1 polymer ?
#
loop_
_entity_poly.entity_id
_entity_poly.type
_entity_poly.pdbx_seq_one_letter_code
_entity_poly.pdbx_strand_id
1 'polypeptide(L)'
;MRRAAAISLMHEEEEMRRRSVARLATAGVLALGAATLAVSSAGAVPAQERSSESAPVGLTLEKNRQTIKSALRVDLTRDFATLPLHKGTANGETVWFVITDVSDASMAQRLGLNHAPKLLNAPRDCPACVQEVATDDSVLGRAPVQFQGAPDFSHTRTLTPAPKPATFPPLSFTVGAQAGAGYSPYVRVAGSDVVFNAPIVATGDGPFDVTTHTNTHDRTLGIDTEKMTTDHLFVRGFSNGRSIAYLSFDSSDAFTATVERSTFVPALADLQFQNGGDGPGRDDRSDSARASIFTFVNAQTGLEAPSERGASQGEGRSQGLTHALSLPIVGQDAAVENPEVLDALARGADVSNIFSDMPRDFGNSDASEYSPAWDLQVGVYSDAAVAAGQNGLQTDADEVALLATSGVVTAPGGLPMGSANIIINCPALAFLDGTAQDPTSGPDAGGGGTATQAASLAGAPVITGSVGAGQHGGGVSPLLTGSAGVLGVGLAFLGLVLLRRGRVNRAA
;
A
#
# COMPACT_ATOMS: atom_id res chain seq x y z
N MET A 1 13.99 44.13 32.75
CA MET A 1 15.32 43.48 32.94
C MET A 1 15.45 42.07 32.37
N ARG A 2 14.40 41.42 31.83
CA ARG A 2 14.52 40.09 31.15
C ARG A 2 14.61 40.12 29.61
N ARG A 3 14.72 41.31 28.98
CA ARG A 3 14.93 41.46 27.53
C ARG A 3 16.36 41.84 27.12
N ALA A 4 17.23 42.19 28.06
CA ALA A 4 18.65 42.51 27.77
C ALA A 4 19.57 41.28 27.85
N ALA A 5 19.18 40.22 28.57
CA ALA A 5 19.99 38.99 28.70
C ALA A 5 19.88 38.06 27.49
N ALA A 6 18.78 38.12 26.71
CA ALA A 6 18.59 37.25 25.55
C ALA A 6 19.37 37.72 24.30
N ILE A 7 19.70 39.01 24.21
CA ILE A 7 20.46 39.58 23.07
C ILE A 7 21.97 39.38 23.26
N SER A 8 22.45 39.25 24.51
CA SER A 8 23.86 38.99 24.81
C SER A 8 24.28 37.54 24.53
N LEU A 9 23.37 36.57 24.73
CA LEU A 9 23.65 35.15 24.49
C LEU A 9 23.69 34.80 22.99
N MET A 10 22.88 35.46 22.16
CA MET A 10 22.92 35.22 20.71
C MET A 10 24.17 35.82 20.03
N HIS A 11 24.80 36.85 20.61
CA HIS A 11 26.02 37.43 20.06
C HIS A 11 27.27 36.58 20.39
N GLU A 12 27.28 35.87 21.53
CA GLU A 12 28.38 34.97 21.92
C GLU A 12 28.35 33.61 21.17
N GLU A 13 27.17 33.08 20.83
CA GLU A 13 27.08 31.84 20.03
C GLU A 13 27.48 32.05 18.55
N GLU A 14 27.22 33.23 17.99
CA GLU A 14 27.58 33.57 16.62
C GLU A 14 29.09 33.85 16.45
N GLU A 15 29.76 34.31 17.52
CA GLU A 15 31.21 34.51 17.54
C GLU A 15 32.01 33.20 17.76
N MET A 16 31.44 32.22 18.49
CA MET A 16 32.03 30.88 18.60
C MET A 16 31.93 30.08 17.30
N ARG A 17 30.85 30.22 16.52
CA ARG A 17 30.67 29.51 15.24
C ARG A 17 31.60 30.00 14.12
N ARG A 18 32.09 31.25 14.21
CA ARG A 18 33.07 31.84 13.28
C ARG A 18 34.52 31.48 13.58
N ARG A 19 34.84 30.92 14.76
CA ARG A 19 36.22 30.58 15.17
C ARG A 19 36.61 29.12 14.90
N SER A 20 35.71 28.27 14.39
CA SER A 20 35.97 26.84 14.14
C SER A 20 36.39 26.51 12.70
N VAL A 21 36.51 27.49 11.80
CA VAL A 21 36.94 27.28 10.40
C VAL A 21 38.12 28.19 10.07
N ALA A 22 39.30 27.89 10.61
CA ALA A 22 40.57 28.39 10.08
C ALA A 22 41.77 27.62 10.64
N ARG A 23 42.62 27.13 9.72
CA ARG A 23 44.03 26.71 9.86
C ARG A 23 44.28 25.23 10.21
N LEU A 24 44.74 24.45 9.22
CA LEU A 24 46.16 24.11 9.03
C LEU A 24 46.39 23.29 7.73
N ALA A 25 46.86 23.99 6.69
CA ALA A 25 47.95 23.49 5.82
C ALA A 25 49.26 23.95 6.51
N THR A 26 50.46 23.34 6.43
CA THR A 26 51.16 22.62 5.35
C THR A 26 52.49 22.09 5.96
N ALA A 27 53.05 20.98 5.46
CA ALA A 27 54.46 20.85 5.03
C ALA A 27 54.94 19.37 4.95
N GLY A 28 55.53 18.99 3.81
CA GLY A 28 56.31 17.75 3.68
C GLY A 28 56.45 17.25 2.23
N VAL A 29 57.37 17.85 1.48
CA VAL A 29 57.62 17.75 0.03
C VAL A 29 58.60 16.61 -0.34
N LEU A 30 58.38 15.93 -1.49
CA LEU A 30 59.33 15.58 -2.60
C LEU A 30 59.07 14.20 -3.24
N ALA A 31 58.73 14.18 -4.54
CA ALA A 31 59.63 13.71 -5.60
C ALA A 31 58.97 13.80 -6.99
N LEU A 32 59.71 14.36 -7.95
CA LEU A 32 59.35 14.60 -9.34
C LEU A 32 59.15 13.30 -10.14
N GLY A 33 58.18 13.31 -11.06
CA GLY A 33 58.03 12.33 -12.15
C GLY A 33 57.35 12.97 -13.36
N ALA A 34 57.99 12.89 -14.53
CA ALA A 34 57.78 13.68 -15.73
C ALA A 34 56.37 13.70 -16.32
N ALA A 35 55.96 14.89 -16.80
CA ALA A 35 54.81 15.09 -17.67
C ALA A 35 55.22 14.88 -19.14
N THR A 36 54.59 13.92 -19.81
CA THR A 36 54.49 13.86 -21.27
C THR A 36 53.09 14.29 -21.68
N LEU A 37 53.00 15.44 -22.34
CA LEU A 37 51.79 15.93 -23.00
C LEU A 37 51.57 15.13 -24.29
N ALA A 38 50.62 14.20 -24.27
CA ALA A 38 50.05 13.63 -25.49
C ALA A 38 48.79 14.43 -25.85
N VAL A 39 48.93 15.33 -26.82
CA VAL A 39 47.82 15.91 -27.55
C VAL A 39 47.28 14.81 -28.47
N SER A 40 46.13 14.24 -28.12
CA SER A 40 45.38 13.37 -29.03
C SER A 40 44.18 14.15 -29.55
N SER A 41 44.27 14.46 -30.85
CA SER A 41 43.23 15.04 -31.69
C SER A 41 41.89 14.33 -31.54
N ALA A 42 40.83 15.13 -31.42
CA ALA A 42 39.44 14.72 -31.55
C ALA A 42 39.23 13.97 -32.87
N GLY A 43 39.11 12.65 -32.79
CA GLY A 43 38.55 11.81 -33.84
C GLY A 43 37.05 11.66 -33.58
N ALA A 44 36.22 12.16 -34.49
CA ALA A 44 34.80 11.87 -34.50
C ALA A 44 34.60 10.34 -34.59
N VAL A 45 34.07 9.75 -33.52
CA VAL A 45 33.62 8.36 -33.52
C VAL A 45 32.32 8.32 -34.34
N PRO A 46 32.23 7.52 -35.42
CA PRO A 46 30.98 7.41 -36.15
C PRO A 46 29.91 6.86 -35.22
N ALA A 47 28.74 7.51 -35.23
CA ALA A 47 27.55 7.05 -34.53
C ALA A 47 27.22 5.63 -34.99
N GLN A 48 27.54 4.66 -34.13
CA GLN A 48 27.15 3.29 -34.31
C GLN A 48 25.65 3.24 -34.01
N GLU A 49 24.84 3.09 -35.07
CA GLU A 49 23.42 2.81 -34.97
C GLU A 49 23.24 1.64 -34.00
N ARG A 50 22.75 1.92 -32.78
CA ARG A 50 22.21 0.89 -31.92
C ARG A 50 20.98 0.35 -32.64
N SER A 51 21.15 -0.78 -33.30
CA SER A 51 20.06 -1.67 -33.63
C SER A 51 19.20 -1.80 -32.37
N SER A 52 17.94 -1.37 -32.48
CA SER A 52 16.91 -1.57 -31.48
C SER A 52 16.70 -3.07 -31.32
N GLU A 53 17.47 -3.66 -30.42
CA GLU A 53 17.23 -5.01 -29.95
C GLU A 53 15.89 -4.97 -29.23
N SER A 54 14.88 -5.56 -29.87
CA SER A 54 13.53 -5.64 -29.35
C SER A 54 13.60 -6.24 -27.95
N ALA A 55 13.17 -5.48 -26.94
CA ALA A 55 12.98 -6.00 -25.60
C ALA A 55 12.19 -7.34 -25.69
N PRO A 56 12.55 -8.36 -24.90
CA PRO A 56 11.83 -9.62 -24.92
C PRO A 56 10.34 -9.34 -24.75
N VAL A 57 9.51 -9.96 -25.60
CA VAL A 57 8.05 -9.81 -25.57
C VAL A 57 7.57 -10.20 -24.18
N GLY A 58 7.23 -9.21 -23.36
CA GLY A 58 6.80 -9.41 -21.98
C GLY A 58 5.54 -10.27 -21.92
N LEU A 59 5.47 -11.17 -20.93
CA LEU A 59 4.29 -11.98 -20.66
C LEU A 59 3.11 -11.04 -20.34
N THR A 60 2.16 -10.97 -21.26
CA THR A 60 0.92 -10.20 -21.06
C THR A 60 -0.15 -11.11 -20.49
N LEU A 61 -0.85 -10.65 -19.45
CA LEU A 61 -1.95 -11.39 -18.85
C LEU A 61 -3.18 -11.43 -19.78
N GLU A 62 -3.81 -12.60 -19.85
CA GLU A 62 -5.08 -12.78 -20.58
C GLU A 62 -6.20 -11.89 -20.04
N LYS A 63 -7.02 -11.34 -20.94
CA LYS A 63 -8.10 -10.39 -20.63
C LYS A 63 -9.20 -10.93 -19.73
N ASN A 64 -9.51 -12.23 -19.82
CA ASN A 64 -10.48 -12.88 -18.93
C ASN A 64 -10.04 -12.76 -17.47
N ARG A 65 -8.73 -12.78 -17.16
CA ARG A 65 -8.16 -12.77 -15.81
C ARG A 65 -8.11 -11.39 -15.14
N GLN A 66 -8.31 -10.32 -15.90
CA GLN A 66 -8.37 -8.95 -15.39
C GLN A 66 -9.72 -8.69 -14.70
N THR A 67 -9.74 -7.94 -13.60
CA THR A 67 -10.99 -7.48 -12.97
C THR A 67 -11.44 -6.16 -13.61
N ILE A 68 -10.50 -5.23 -13.80
CA ILE A 68 -10.67 -4.00 -14.58
C ILE A 68 -10.55 -4.33 -16.08
N LYS A 69 -11.68 -4.52 -16.75
CA LYS A 69 -11.73 -4.91 -18.18
C LYS A 69 -11.28 -3.80 -19.13
N SER A 70 -11.36 -2.55 -18.70
CA SER A 70 -10.89 -1.40 -19.47
C SER A 70 -9.35 -1.29 -19.51
N ALA A 71 -8.63 -1.90 -18.57
CA ALA A 71 -7.16 -1.92 -18.55
C ALA A 71 -6.63 -2.55 -19.84
N LEU A 72 -5.93 -1.82 -20.70
CA LEU A 72 -5.57 -2.24 -22.06
C LEU A 72 -4.61 -3.43 -22.07
N ARG A 73 -3.64 -3.42 -21.15
CA ARG A 73 -2.59 -4.43 -21.01
C ARG A 73 -2.20 -4.58 -19.54
N VAL A 74 -1.85 -5.80 -19.13
CA VAL A 74 -1.18 -6.08 -17.85
C VAL A 74 0.08 -6.87 -18.19
N ASP A 75 1.25 -6.24 -18.05
CA ASP A 75 2.56 -6.80 -18.34
C ASP A 75 3.13 -7.43 -17.06
N LEU A 76 3.18 -8.76 -17.01
CA LEU A 76 3.65 -9.55 -15.86
C LEU A 76 5.18 -9.68 -15.81
N THR A 77 5.88 -9.16 -16.81
CA THR A 77 7.36 -9.17 -16.84
C THR A 77 7.93 -7.91 -16.22
N ARG A 78 7.24 -6.79 -16.41
CA ARG A 78 7.64 -5.46 -15.93
C ARG A 78 6.68 -4.87 -14.89
N ASP A 79 5.68 -5.66 -14.48
CA ASP A 79 4.72 -5.37 -13.43
C ASP A 79 3.99 -4.02 -13.52
N PHE A 80 3.52 -3.70 -14.70
CA PHE A 80 2.66 -2.53 -14.91
C PHE A 80 1.38 -2.86 -15.70
N ALA A 81 0.37 -2.04 -15.52
CA ALA A 81 -0.84 -2.02 -16.31
C ALA A 81 -0.87 -0.77 -17.21
N THR A 82 -1.24 -0.95 -18.48
CA THR A 82 -1.59 0.17 -19.36
C THR A 82 -3.07 0.48 -19.16
N LEU A 83 -3.39 1.63 -18.59
CA LEU A 83 -4.76 2.07 -18.25
C LEU A 83 -5.23 3.18 -19.21
N PRO A 84 -6.54 3.27 -19.50
CA PRO A 84 -7.11 4.45 -20.15
C PRO A 84 -6.87 5.70 -19.29
N LEU A 85 -6.38 6.76 -19.94
CA LEU A 85 -6.14 8.06 -19.34
C LEU A 85 -7.28 9.01 -19.69
N HIS A 86 -7.64 9.86 -18.74
CA HIS A 86 -8.65 10.90 -18.92
C HIS A 86 -8.06 12.26 -18.54
N LYS A 87 -8.59 13.31 -19.18
CA LYS A 87 -8.17 14.70 -18.94
C LYS A 87 -9.22 15.42 -18.09
N GLY A 88 -8.74 16.15 -17.10
CA GLY A 88 -9.55 17.05 -16.27
C GLY A 88 -8.82 18.35 -15.98
N THR A 89 -9.41 19.15 -15.09
CA THR A 89 -8.80 20.36 -14.54
C THR A 89 -9.05 20.44 -13.04
N ALA A 90 -8.09 20.93 -12.27
CA ALA A 90 -8.27 21.28 -10.86
C ALA A 90 -7.60 22.64 -10.62
N ASN A 91 -8.28 23.58 -9.97
CA ASN A 91 -7.72 24.91 -9.67
C ASN A 91 -7.14 25.67 -10.89
N GLY A 92 -7.67 25.42 -12.09
CA GLY A 92 -7.19 26.01 -13.34
C GLY A 92 -5.98 25.31 -13.98
N GLU A 93 -5.45 24.26 -13.35
CA GLU A 93 -4.38 23.42 -13.88
C GLU A 93 -4.95 22.16 -14.54
N THR A 94 -4.30 21.68 -15.61
CA THR A 94 -4.62 20.37 -16.21
C THR A 94 -4.29 19.26 -15.23
N VAL A 95 -5.18 18.27 -15.11
CA VAL A 95 -4.90 17.02 -14.38
C VAL A 95 -5.22 15.82 -15.26
N TRP A 96 -4.51 14.72 -15.02
CA TRP A 96 -4.69 13.46 -15.72
C TRP A 96 -5.04 12.38 -14.72
N PHE A 97 -6.07 11.61 -15.00
CA PHE A 97 -6.61 10.63 -14.06
C PHE A 97 -7.01 9.33 -14.77
N VAL A 98 -7.09 8.27 -13.99
CA VAL A 98 -7.63 6.98 -14.42
C VAL A 98 -8.95 6.70 -13.70
N ILE A 99 -9.74 5.74 -14.16
CA ILE A 99 -10.95 5.30 -13.47
C ILE A 99 -10.87 3.79 -13.33
N THR A 100 -11.05 3.28 -12.10
CA THR A 100 -10.80 1.85 -11.79
C THR A 100 -12.03 1.13 -11.24
N ASP A 101 -12.82 1.81 -10.42
CA ASP A 101 -13.96 1.24 -9.72
C ASP A 101 -15.15 2.21 -9.75
N VAL A 102 -16.36 1.66 -9.61
CA VAL A 102 -17.58 2.46 -9.48
C VAL A 102 -18.62 1.72 -8.63
N SER A 103 -19.39 2.47 -7.84
CA SER A 103 -20.40 1.92 -6.94
C SER A 103 -21.64 1.35 -7.64
N ASP A 104 -21.88 1.71 -8.90
CA ASP A 104 -23.01 1.23 -9.69
C ASP A 104 -22.63 0.08 -10.62
N ALA A 105 -23.29 -1.08 -10.46
CA ALA A 105 -23.02 -2.30 -11.23
C ALA A 105 -23.20 -2.11 -12.74
N SER A 106 -24.20 -1.32 -13.15
CA SER A 106 -24.54 -1.11 -14.55
C SER A 106 -23.47 -0.28 -15.24
N MET A 107 -22.94 0.74 -14.55
CA MET A 107 -21.82 1.56 -15.00
C MET A 107 -20.52 0.76 -15.00
N ALA A 108 -20.27 -0.03 -13.96
CA ALA A 108 -19.10 -0.92 -13.90
C ALA A 108 -19.03 -1.82 -15.13
N GLN A 109 -20.14 -2.48 -15.46
CA GLN A 109 -20.23 -3.35 -16.64
C GLN A 109 -20.04 -2.58 -17.95
N ARG A 110 -20.70 -1.42 -18.11
CA ARG A 110 -20.61 -0.60 -19.34
C ARG A 110 -19.21 -0.04 -19.58
N LEU A 111 -18.50 0.32 -18.53
CA LEU A 111 -17.19 0.97 -18.59
C LEU A 111 -16.03 -0.02 -18.45
N GLY A 112 -16.31 -1.28 -18.10
CA GLY A 112 -15.28 -2.27 -17.84
C GLY A 112 -14.49 -1.98 -16.56
N LEU A 113 -15.13 -1.38 -15.56
CA LEU A 113 -14.56 -1.09 -14.24
C LEU A 113 -14.93 -2.19 -13.24
N ASN A 114 -14.27 -2.19 -12.09
CA ASN A 114 -14.71 -2.99 -10.96
C ASN A 114 -16.02 -2.43 -10.39
N HIS A 115 -16.93 -3.32 -9.99
CA HIS A 115 -18.11 -2.93 -9.22
C HIS A 115 -17.76 -2.92 -7.73
N ALA A 116 -17.84 -1.75 -7.09
CA ALA A 116 -17.48 -1.52 -5.70
C ALA A 116 -18.65 -0.91 -4.93
N PRO A 117 -19.71 -1.69 -4.64
CA PRO A 117 -20.98 -1.17 -4.10
C PRO A 117 -20.80 -0.40 -2.78
N LYS A 118 -19.81 -0.78 -1.96
CA LYS A 118 -19.51 -0.13 -0.68
C LYS A 118 -19.06 1.32 -0.83
N LEU A 119 -18.51 1.73 -1.98
CA LEU A 119 -18.17 3.14 -2.21
C LEU A 119 -19.39 4.07 -2.12
N LEU A 120 -20.61 3.56 -2.27
CA LEU A 120 -21.83 4.34 -2.02
C LEU A 120 -21.91 4.87 -0.57
N ASN A 121 -21.24 4.20 0.37
CA ASN A 121 -21.18 4.62 1.77
C ASN A 121 -20.04 5.62 2.05
N ALA A 122 -19.10 5.83 1.13
CA ALA A 122 -17.95 6.71 1.34
C ALA A 122 -18.31 8.17 1.73
N PRO A 123 -19.38 8.80 1.19
CA PRO A 123 -19.79 10.13 1.61
C PRO A 123 -20.42 10.20 3.00
N ARG A 124 -20.80 9.06 3.61
CA ARG A 124 -21.50 9.05 4.91
C ARG A 124 -20.54 9.55 5.98
N ASP A 125 -20.86 10.70 6.56
CA ASP A 125 -20.10 11.42 7.59
C ASP A 125 -18.60 11.65 7.29
N CYS A 126 -18.17 11.45 6.04
CA CYS A 126 -16.89 11.92 5.54
C CYS A 126 -17.07 12.72 4.24
N PRO A 127 -17.53 13.98 4.32
CA PRO A 127 -17.67 14.83 3.14
C PRO A 127 -16.34 15.08 2.41
N ALA A 128 -15.21 15.04 3.13
CA ALA A 128 -13.88 15.22 2.54
C ALA A 128 -13.35 13.95 1.83
N CYS A 129 -13.93 12.78 2.11
CA CYS A 129 -13.54 11.52 1.48
C CYS A 129 -14.08 11.38 0.06
N VAL A 130 -15.08 12.17 -0.34
CA VAL A 130 -15.63 12.13 -1.70
C VAL A 130 -15.67 13.53 -2.27
N GLN A 131 -14.94 13.74 -3.35
CA GLN A 131 -14.90 15.02 -4.04
C GLN A 131 -16.03 15.10 -5.08
N GLU A 132 -16.84 16.15 -5.01
CA GLU A 132 -17.82 16.42 -6.06
C GLU A 132 -17.16 17.02 -7.30
N VAL A 133 -17.42 16.44 -8.48
CA VAL A 133 -16.85 16.88 -9.75
C VAL A 133 -17.92 17.37 -10.71
N ALA A 134 -17.58 18.37 -11.53
CA ALA A 134 -18.45 18.87 -12.59
C ALA A 134 -17.98 18.37 -13.97
N THR A 135 -18.90 17.94 -14.81
CA THR A 135 -18.63 17.50 -16.17
C THR A 135 -19.91 17.56 -17.00
N ASP A 136 -19.78 17.71 -18.32
CA ASP A 136 -20.91 17.80 -19.25
C ASP A 136 -21.55 16.43 -19.57
N ASP A 137 -20.96 15.33 -19.08
CA ASP A 137 -21.49 13.97 -19.22
C ASP A 137 -21.68 13.33 -17.84
N SER A 138 -22.86 12.76 -17.59
CA SER A 138 -23.13 11.97 -16.38
C SER A 138 -22.19 10.78 -16.17
N VAL A 139 -21.50 10.34 -17.22
CA VAL A 139 -20.51 9.27 -17.21
C VAL A 139 -19.11 9.86 -17.17
N LEU A 140 -18.42 9.64 -16.06
CA LEU A 140 -17.07 10.13 -15.83
C LEU A 140 -16.10 9.67 -16.95
N GLY A 141 -15.23 10.57 -17.41
CA GLY A 141 -14.18 10.27 -18.39
C GLY A 141 -14.59 10.39 -19.87
N ARG A 142 -15.86 10.71 -20.18
CA ARG A 142 -16.31 10.97 -21.56
C ARG A 142 -16.21 12.42 -22.01
N ALA A 143 -16.24 13.34 -21.04
CA ALA A 143 -16.00 14.76 -21.25
C ALA A 143 -14.95 15.25 -20.22
N PRO A 144 -14.36 16.44 -20.41
CA PRO A 144 -13.49 17.03 -19.41
C PRO A 144 -14.17 17.09 -18.03
N VAL A 145 -13.40 16.80 -16.98
CA VAL A 145 -13.88 16.77 -15.60
C VAL A 145 -13.21 17.88 -14.81
N GLN A 146 -14.01 18.65 -14.07
CA GLN A 146 -13.53 19.69 -13.17
C GLN A 146 -13.49 19.13 -11.74
N PHE A 147 -12.28 18.99 -11.21
CA PHE A 147 -11.99 18.56 -9.85
C PHE A 147 -11.92 19.78 -8.91
N GLN A 148 -12.29 19.59 -7.65
CA GLN A 148 -12.13 20.61 -6.59
C GLN A 148 -10.67 20.74 -6.14
N GLY A 149 -9.97 19.61 -6.02
CA GLY A 149 -8.57 19.55 -5.65
C GLY A 149 -7.79 18.56 -6.51
N ALA A 150 -6.47 18.62 -6.37
CA ALA A 150 -5.53 17.68 -6.96
C ALA A 150 -4.40 17.37 -5.97
N PRO A 151 -3.67 16.26 -6.14
CA PRO A 151 -2.42 16.03 -5.41
C PRO A 151 -1.35 17.07 -5.76
N ASP A 152 -0.49 17.36 -4.79
CA ASP A 152 0.82 17.96 -5.00
C ASP A 152 1.85 16.82 -5.14
N PHE A 153 2.39 16.65 -6.35
CA PHE A 153 3.43 15.66 -6.67
C PHE A 153 4.85 16.22 -6.51
N SER A 154 5.01 17.49 -6.13
CA SER A 154 6.34 18.12 -6.11
C SER A 154 7.23 17.68 -4.92
N HIS A 155 6.71 16.83 -4.03
CA HIS A 155 7.46 16.34 -2.88
C HIS A 155 8.45 15.24 -3.28
N THR A 156 9.57 15.16 -2.57
CA THR A 156 10.52 14.07 -2.74
C THR A 156 10.25 12.98 -1.72
N ARG A 157 9.95 11.78 -2.21
CA ARG A 157 9.83 10.59 -1.38
C ARG A 157 11.19 10.22 -0.79
N THR A 158 11.24 9.97 0.52
CA THR A 158 12.42 9.40 1.17
C THR A 158 11.99 8.33 2.16
N LEU A 159 12.78 7.27 2.29
CA LEU A 159 12.51 6.20 3.25
C LEU A 159 13.84 5.62 3.74
N THR A 160 14.16 5.91 5.00
CA THR A 160 15.40 5.45 5.63
C THR A 160 15.06 4.38 6.66
N PRO A 161 15.42 3.10 6.44
CA PRO A 161 15.12 2.03 7.38
C PRO A 161 15.97 2.13 8.65
N ALA A 162 15.48 1.55 9.74
CA ALA A 162 16.30 1.32 10.92
C ALA A 162 17.36 0.23 10.65
N PRO A 163 18.48 0.21 11.41
CA PRO A 163 19.48 -0.83 11.27
C PRO A 163 18.90 -2.23 11.51
N LYS A 164 19.38 -3.21 10.76
CA LYS A 164 19.06 -4.63 11.00
C LYS A 164 19.40 -5.04 12.44
N PRO A 165 18.66 -6.00 13.04
CA PRO A 165 17.61 -6.82 12.42
C PRO A 165 16.21 -6.20 12.42
N ALA A 166 15.97 -5.11 13.15
CA ALA A 166 14.67 -4.46 13.26
C ALA A 166 14.61 -3.21 12.37
N THR A 167 14.31 -3.40 11.09
CA THR A 167 14.20 -2.31 10.09
C THR A 167 12.87 -1.55 10.15
N PHE A 168 11.89 -2.11 10.88
CA PHE A 168 10.59 -1.52 11.18
C PHE A 168 10.48 -1.21 12.70
N PRO A 169 10.01 -0.01 13.09
CA PRO A 169 9.69 1.14 12.23
C PRO A 169 10.95 1.75 11.57
N PRO A 170 10.82 2.49 10.45
CA PRO A 170 11.95 3.19 9.83
C PRO A 170 12.47 4.33 10.72
N LEU A 171 13.68 4.83 10.43
CA LEU A 171 14.24 6.01 11.13
C LEU A 171 13.56 7.31 10.70
N SER A 172 13.27 7.45 9.41
CA SER A 172 12.65 8.64 8.85
C SER A 172 12.03 8.34 7.49
N PHE A 173 11.02 9.12 7.13
CA PHE A 173 10.38 9.06 5.82
C PHE A 173 9.77 10.41 5.44
N THR A 174 9.57 10.62 4.14
CA THR A 174 8.77 11.69 3.56
C THR A 174 7.88 11.10 2.45
N VAL A 175 6.69 11.66 2.28
CA VAL A 175 5.76 11.28 1.20
C VAL A 175 6.25 11.86 -0.14
N GLY A 176 6.01 11.15 -1.23
CA GLY A 176 6.28 11.65 -2.59
C GLY A 176 5.16 12.52 -3.15
N ALA A 177 3.93 12.27 -2.73
CA ALA A 177 2.78 13.07 -3.10
C ALA A 177 1.82 13.26 -1.94
N GLN A 178 1.13 14.38 -1.91
CA GLN A 178 0.15 14.70 -0.87
C GLN A 178 -1.11 15.33 -1.45
N ALA A 179 -2.27 15.00 -0.91
CA ALA A 179 -3.53 15.62 -1.26
C ALA A 179 -3.47 17.15 -1.08
N GLY A 180 -3.76 17.89 -2.16
CA GLY A 180 -4.09 19.30 -2.06
C GLY A 180 -5.48 19.51 -1.44
N ALA A 181 -5.80 20.78 -1.15
CA ALA A 181 -7.10 21.13 -0.59
C ALA A 181 -8.26 20.64 -1.48
N GLY A 182 -9.20 19.92 -0.89
CA GLY A 182 -10.39 19.40 -1.57
C GLY A 182 -10.16 18.11 -2.38
N TYR A 183 -8.93 17.58 -2.46
CA TYR A 183 -8.67 16.35 -3.20
C TYR A 183 -9.16 15.10 -2.47
N SER A 184 -9.83 14.23 -3.22
CA SER A 184 -10.03 12.81 -2.90
C SER A 184 -9.98 12.00 -4.21
N PRO A 185 -9.44 10.77 -4.21
CA PRO A 185 -9.56 9.87 -5.36
C PRO A 185 -11.00 9.39 -5.59
N TYR A 186 -11.85 9.39 -4.55
CA TYR A 186 -13.25 9.04 -4.72
C TYR A 186 -14.03 10.27 -5.15
N VAL A 187 -14.73 10.15 -6.27
CA VAL A 187 -15.44 11.28 -6.87
C VAL A 187 -16.90 10.96 -7.14
N ARG A 188 -17.73 12.00 -7.07
CA ARG A 188 -19.14 11.93 -7.42
C ARG A 188 -19.46 13.03 -8.42
N VAL A 189 -20.08 12.66 -9.53
CA VAL A 189 -20.55 13.66 -10.51
C VAL A 189 -21.71 14.44 -9.89
N ALA A 190 -21.66 15.76 -9.96
CA ALA A 190 -22.69 16.63 -9.40
C ALA A 190 -24.11 16.21 -9.86
N GLY A 191 -25.02 16.02 -8.90
CA GLY A 191 -26.40 15.56 -9.16
C GLY A 191 -26.58 14.04 -9.32
N SER A 192 -25.54 13.23 -9.09
CA SER A 192 -25.60 11.77 -9.01
C SER A 192 -25.17 11.30 -7.63
N ASP A 193 -25.65 10.13 -7.19
CA ASP A 193 -25.17 9.45 -5.98
C ASP A 193 -24.07 8.42 -6.27
N VAL A 194 -23.74 8.21 -7.55
CA VAL A 194 -22.72 7.23 -7.97
C VAL A 194 -21.33 7.72 -7.61
N VAL A 195 -20.58 6.89 -6.88
CA VAL A 195 -19.19 7.16 -6.50
C VAL A 195 -18.26 6.37 -7.41
N PHE A 196 -17.31 7.06 -8.02
CA PHE A 196 -16.22 6.48 -8.80
C PHE A 196 -14.93 6.54 -8.00
N ASN A 197 -14.04 5.59 -8.25
CA ASN A 197 -12.64 5.73 -7.90
C ASN A 197 -11.87 6.26 -9.12
N ALA A 198 -11.39 7.49 -9.02
CA ALA A 198 -10.78 8.25 -10.11
C ALA A 198 -9.51 8.99 -9.68
N PRO A 199 -8.44 8.27 -9.28
CA PRO A 199 -7.21 8.88 -8.79
C PRO A 199 -6.51 9.68 -9.89
N ILE A 200 -6.00 10.85 -9.52
CA ILE A 200 -5.16 11.69 -10.39
C ILE A 200 -3.75 11.10 -10.40
N VAL A 201 -3.17 10.93 -11.59
CA VAL A 201 -1.84 10.31 -11.80
C VAL A 201 -0.78 11.29 -12.31
N ALA A 202 -1.19 12.50 -12.72
CA ALA A 202 -0.29 13.59 -13.08
C ALA A 202 -0.99 14.96 -13.10
N THR A 203 -0.20 16.03 -12.94
CA THR A 203 -0.64 17.42 -13.11
C THR A 203 0.17 18.14 -14.21
N GLY A 204 -0.42 19.19 -14.78
CA GLY A 204 0.16 20.01 -15.84
C GLY A 204 0.01 19.42 -17.25
N ASP A 205 0.58 20.13 -18.23
CA ASP A 205 0.52 19.77 -19.66
C ASP A 205 1.77 19.01 -20.15
N GLY A 206 2.64 18.60 -19.23
CA GLY A 206 3.90 17.93 -19.51
C GLY A 206 5.09 18.88 -19.77
N PRO A 207 6.30 18.35 -20.01
CA PRO A 207 6.64 16.92 -20.01
C PRO A 207 6.39 16.28 -18.63
N PHE A 208 5.98 15.01 -18.63
CA PHE A 208 5.72 14.26 -17.40
C PHE A 208 7.03 13.66 -16.89
N ASP A 209 7.40 14.02 -15.68
CA ASP A 209 8.54 13.48 -14.96
C ASP A 209 8.15 12.17 -14.30
N VAL A 210 8.50 11.05 -14.94
CA VAL A 210 8.33 9.68 -14.43
C VAL A 210 9.63 9.11 -13.85
N THR A 211 10.65 9.95 -13.69
CA THR A 211 11.94 9.58 -13.13
C THR A 211 12.05 10.00 -11.67
N THR A 212 11.71 11.25 -11.38
CA THR A 212 11.69 11.82 -10.03
C THR A 212 10.29 12.22 -9.56
N HIS A 213 9.27 11.94 -10.37
CA HIS A 213 7.85 12.07 -10.03
C HIS A 213 7.39 13.46 -9.60
N THR A 214 8.07 14.53 -10.01
CA THR A 214 7.75 15.91 -9.57
C THR A 214 6.39 16.44 -10.04
N ASN A 215 5.78 15.80 -11.05
CA ASN A 215 4.43 16.09 -11.53
C ASN A 215 3.63 14.82 -11.88
N THR A 216 4.07 13.65 -11.40
CA THR A 216 3.39 12.37 -11.62
C THR A 216 3.30 11.57 -10.33
N HIS A 217 2.38 10.62 -10.28
CA HIS A 217 2.33 9.65 -9.19
C HIS A 217 3.60 8.76 -9.17
N ASP A 218 4.12 8.43 -7.98
CA ASP A 218 5.34 7.62 -7.73
C ASP A 218 5.35 6.19 -8.32
N ARG A 219 4.26 5.79 -8.99
CA ARG A 219 4.09 4.48 -9.66
C ARG A 219 3.81 4.60 -11.15
N THR A 220 3.74 5.82 -11.68
CA THR A 220 3.52 6.08 -13.10
C THR A 220 4.84 5.93 -13.85
N LEU A 221 4.89 5.00 -14.80
CA LEU A 221 6.06 4.75 -15.65
C LEU A 221 6.01 5.49 -16.99
N GLY A 222 4.83 5.95 -17.39
CA GLY A 222 4.66 6.66 -18.65
C GLY A 222 3.25 7.20 -18.84
N ILE A 223 3.16 8.30 -19.57
CA ILE A 223 1.91 8.95 -19.99
C ILE A 223 1.99 9.24 -21.48
N ASP A 224 0.97 8.84 -22.23
CA ASP A 224 0.80 9.13 -23.65
C ASP A 224 -0.54 9.87 -23.84
N THR A 225 -0.47 11.18 -24.06
CA THR A 225 -1.65 12.05 -24.22
C THR A 225 -2.23 12.03 -25.63
N GLU A 226 -1.56 11.38 -26.60
CA GLU A 226 -2.11 11.16 -27.93
C GLU A 226 -2.95 9.87 -27.95
N LYS A 227 -2.44 8.80 -27.33
CA LYS A 227 -3.15 7.53 -27.17
C LYS A 227 -4.13 7.53 -25.99
N MET A 228 -4.05 8.54 -25.13
CA MET A 228 -4.81 8.62 -23.87
C MET A 228 -4.60 7.37 -23.01
N THR A 229 -3.34 7.07 -22.71
CA THR A 229 -2.96 5.91 -21.88
C THR A 229 -1.88 6.26 -20.87
N THR A 230 -1.85 5.55 -19.75
CA THR A 230 -0.75 5.58 -18.79
C THR A 230 -0.29 4.17 -18.42
N ASP A 231 1.01 3.98 -18.27
CA ASP A 231 1.58 2.75 -17.72
C ASP A 231 1.80 2.97 -16.21
N HIS A 232 1.15 2.16 -15.37
CA HIS A 232 1.18 2.29 -13.92
C HIS A 232 1.58 0.97 -13.26
N LEU A 233 2.56 1.01 -12.36
CA LEU A 233 3.03 -0.17 -11.63
C LEU A 233 1.91 -0.78 -10.78
N PHE A 234 1.81 -2.11 -10.81
CA PHE A 234 0.95 -2.86 -9.90
C PHE A 234 1.78 -3.58 -8.84
N VAL A 235 1.13 -3.90 -7.73
CA VAL A 235 1.69 -4.73 -6.66
C VAL A 235 1.08 -6.13 -6.77
N ARG A 236 1.86 -7.15 -6.40
CA ARG A 236 1.41 -8.54 -6.34
C ARG A 236 1.02 -8.92 -4.92
N GLY A 237 -0.21 -9.35 -4.72
CA GLY A 237 -0.74 -9.77 -3.42
C GLY A 237 -1.41 -11.13 -3.47
N PHE A 238 -2.24 -11.38 -2.48
CA PHE A 238 -3.07 -12.57 -2.39
C PHE A 238 -4.51 -12.24 -2.02
N SER A 239 -5.42 -13.14 -2.36
CA SER A 239 -6.80 -13.15 -1.87
C SER A 239 -7.35 -14.56 -1.97
N ASN A 240 -7.98 -15.06 -0.92
CA ASN A 240 -8.64 -16.38 -0.90
C ASN A 240 -7.72 -17.52 -1.38
N GLY A 241 -6.47 -17.51 -0.89
CA GLY A 241 -5.45 -18.49 -1.27
C GLY A 241 -4.82 -18.27 -2.65
N ARG A 242 -5.30 -17.30 -3.43
CA ARG A 242 -4.91 -17.07 -4.83
C ARG A 242 -3.98 -15.89 -5.00
N SER A 243 -3.12 -15.94 -6.01
CA SER A 243 -2.24 -14.81 -6.36
C SER A 243 -3.01 -13.76 -7.15
N ILE A 244 -2.87 -12.49 -6.78
CA ILE A 244 -3.53 -11.35 -7.44
C ILE A 244 -2.55 -10.23 -7.78
N ALA A 245 -2.95 -9.34 -8.69
CA ALA A 245 -2.35 -8.04 -8.89
C ALA A 245 -3.36 -6.94 -8.50
N TYR A 246 -2.87 -5.86 -7.91
CA TYR A 246 -3.66 -4.69 -7.57
C TYR A 246 -2.85 -3.40 -7.80
N LEU A 247 -3.55 -2.30 -8.02
CA LEU A 247 -2.96 -0.97 -8.13
C LEU A 247 -2.99 -0.31 -6.76
N SER A 248 -2.12 0.65 -6.47
CA SER A 248 -2.08 1.35 -5.18
C SER A 248 -1.82 2.83 -5.44
N PHE A 249 -2.84 3.65 -5.18
CA PHE A 249 -2.91 5.05 -5.59
C PHE A 249 -2.89 6.04 -4.42
N ASP A 250 -3.55 5.72 -3.30
CA ASP A 250 -3.71 6.67 -2.21
C ASP A 250 -3.66 5.95 -0.85
N SER A 251 -3.22 6.65 0.20
CA SER A 251 -3.24 6.16 1.57
C SER A 251 -3.55 7.28 2.56
N SER A 252 -4.35 6.97 3.59
CA SER A 252 -4.68 7.91 4.66
C SER A 252 -3.58 8.10 5.70
N ASP A 253 -2.57 7.24 5.68
CA ASP A 253 -1.40 7.29 6.55
C ASP A 253 -0.14 7.62 5.75
N ALA A 254 0.67 8.53 6.29
CA ALA A 254 1.85 9.04 5.60
C ALA A 254 2.96 7.98 5.47
N PHE A 255 3.16 7.13 6.50
CA PHE A 255 4.16 6.07 6.41
C PHE A 255 3.76 5.02 5.38
N THR A 256 2.51 4.59 5.43
CA THR A 256 1.92 3.65 4.47
C THR A 256 2.01 4.23 3.07
N ALA A 257 1.67 5.51 2.87
CA ALA A 257 1.80 6.19 1.58
C ALA A 257 3.25 6.17 1.05
N THR A 258 4.23 6.38 1.93
CA THR A 258 5.64 6.28 1.53
C THR A 258 6.05 4.84 1.18
N VAL A 259 5.67 3.83 1.96
CA VAL A 259 6.02 2.43 1.66
C VAL A 259 5.37 1.98 0.36
N GLU A 260 4.08 2.28 0.21
CA GLU A 260 3.25 2.00 -0.93
C GLU A 260 3.45 3.00 -2.06
N ARG A 261 4.43 3.93 -2.08
CA ARG A 261 4.60 4.88 -3.22
C ARG A 261 3.27 5.48 -3.73
N SER A 262 2.42 5.88 -2.79
CA SER A 262 1.06 6.32 -3.05
C SER A 262 0.89 7.76 -2.61
N THR A 263 -0.18 8.41 -3.08
CA THR A 263 -0.53 9.76 -2.64
C THR A 263 -1.01 9.74 -1.19
N PHE A 264 -0.47 10.61 -0.34
CA PHE A 264 -0.95 10.76 1.03
C PHE A 264 -2.23 11.60 1.08
N VAL A 265 -3.37 10.97 1.42
CA VAL A 265 -4.70 11.58 1.45
C VAL A 265 -5.32 11.41 2.85
N PRO A 266 -4.97 12.27 3.84
CA PRO A 266 -5.36 12.07 5.24
C PRO A 266 -6.87 12.02 5.46
N ALA A 267 -7.65 12.70 4.61
CA ALA A 267 -9.11 12.69 4.70
C ALA A 267 -9.71 11.27 4.63
N LEU A 268 -9.05 10.33 3.94
CA LEU A 268 -9.54 8.95 3.82
C LEU A 268 -9.59 8.22 5.17
N ALA A 269 -8.87 8.68 6.20
CA ALA A 269 -8.92 8.08 7.54
C ALA A 269 -10.30 8.21 8.21
N ASP A 270 -11.13 9.14 7.72
CA ASP A 270 -12.49 9.36 8.21
C ASP A 270 -13.53 8.51 7.46
N LEU A 271 -13.11 7.68 6.48
CA LEU A 271 -14.00 6.68 5.87
C LEU A 271 -14.52 5.76 6.97
N GLN A 272 -15.82 5.87 7.21
CA GLN A 272 -16.38 5.45 8.48
C GLN A 272 -16.23 3.97 8.81
N PHE A 273 -16.09 3.77 10.11
CA PHE A 273 -16.58 2.63 10.86
C PHE A 273 -17.40 3.11 12.06
N GLN A 274 -18.72 3.25 11.90
CA GLN A 274 -19.59 3.49 13.05
C GLN A 274 -19.80 2.17 13.81
N ASN A 275 -18.99 2.00 14.87
CA ASN A 275 -19.09 0.97 15.92
C ASN A 275 -18.48 -0.42 15.62
N GLY A 276 -17.28 -0.64 16.17
CA GLY A 276 -16.96 -1.81 17.03
C GLY A 276 -17.11 -3.24 16.50
N GLY A 277 -16.53 -3.57 15.36
CA GLY A 277 -16.08 -4.93 15.06
C GLY A 277 -14.65 -5.10 15.58
N ASP A 278 -14.49 -5.37 16.88
CA ASP A 278 -13.19 -5.46 17.56
C ASP A 278 -12.42 -6.76 17.21
N GLY A 279 -12.42 -7.19 15.94
CA GLY A 279 -11.77 -8.41 15.52
C GLY A 279 -11.32 -8.41 14.07
N PRO A 280 -10.37 -9.28 13.72
CA PRO A 280 -9.78 -9.32 12.39
C PRO A 280 -10.81 -9.75 11.35
N GLY A 281 -10.80 -9.07 10.20
CA GLY A 281 -11.64 -9.41 9.04
C GLY A 281 -13.11 -8.96 9.13
N ARG A 282 -13.47 -8.11 10.09
CA ARG A 282 -14.86 -7.67 10.34
C ARG A 282 -15.29 -6.40 9.58
N ASP A 283 -14.63 -6.06 8.48
CA ASP A 283 -15.13 -5.01 7.57
C ASP A 283 -16.13 -5.55 6.53
N ASP A 284 -16.62 -6.78 6.67
CA ASP A 284 -17.71 -7.42 5.90
C ASP A 284 -19.10 -6.77 6.10
N ARG A 285 -19.15 -5.58 6.68
CA ARG A 285 -20.38 -4.83 6.89
C ARG A 285 -20.79 -4.09 5.62
N SER A 286 -21.98 -4.41 5.13
CA SER A 286 -22.62 -3.72 4.01
C SER A 286 -22.82 -2.20 4.17
N ASP A 287 -22.79 -1.65 5.39
CA ASP A 287 -22.90 -0.21 5.66
C ASP A 287 -21.54 0.51 5.76
N SER A 288 -20.42 -0.22 5.69
CA SER A 288 -19.08 0.32 5.59
C SER A 288 -18.75 0.74 4.15
N ALA A 289 -17.86 1.71 4.01
CA ALA A 289 -17.25 2.03 2.71
C ALA A 289 -16.03 1.16 2.39
N ARG A 290 -15.59 0.34 3.34
CA ARG A 290 -14.26 -0.27 3.38
C ARG A 290 -14.31 -1.78 3.34
N ALA A 291 -13.25 -2.41 2.86
CA ALA A 291 -13.01 -3.85 2.99
C ALA A 291 -11.67 -4.08 3.71
N SER A 292 -11.41 -5.26 4.24
CA SER A 292 -10.20 -5.51 5.04
C SER A 292 -9.00 -5.92 4.18
N ILE A 293 -7.83 -5.32 4.43
CA ILE A 293 -6.55 -5.75 3.87
C ILE A 293 -5.58 -6.09 4.98
N PHE A 294 -4.78 -7.12 4.79
CA PHE A 294 -3.86 -7.62 5.81
C PHE A 294 -2.42 -7.46 5.35
N THR A 295 -1.58 -7.00 6.26
CA THR A 295 -0.13 -6.97 6.10
C THR A 295 0.54 -7.53 7.35
N PHE A 296 1.84 -7.80 7.26
CA PHE A 296 2.62 -8.31 8.38
C PHE A 296 3.86 -7.45 8.65
N VAL A 297 4.31 -7.42 9.90
CA VAL A 297 5.61 -6.83 10.22
C VAL A 297 6.74 -7.83 9.96
N ASN A 298 6.60 -9.06 10.45
CA ASN A 298 7.66 -10.07 10.60
C ASN A 298 7.29 -11.45 10.04
N ALA A 299 6.48 -11.49 8.97
CA ALA A 299 6.20 -12.73 8.24
C ALA A 299 7.42 -13.20 7.43
N GLN A 300 7.22 -14.24 6.63
CA GLN A 300 8.27 -14.92 5.88
C GLN A 300 9.11 -13.92 5.09
N THR A 301 10.40 -13.86 5.37
CA THR A 301 11.36 -13.25 4.45
C THR A 301 11.68 -14.30 3.39
N GLY A 302 11.50 -13.97 2.10
CA GLY A 302 11.83 -14.89 1.02
C GLY A 302 13.25 -15.44 1.18
N LEU A 303 13.46 -16.70 0.79
CA LEU A 303 14.81 -17.24 0.60
C LEU A 303 15.53 -16.32 -0.38
N GLU A 304 16.82 -16.03 -0.16
CA GLU A 304 17.60 -15.10 -0.99
C GLU A 304 17.28 -15.26 -2.49
N ALA A 305 16.61 -14.25 -3.05
CA ALA A 305 16.06 -14.15 -4.41
C ALA A 305 15.24 -15.39 -4.88
N PRO A 306 13.93 -15.24 -5.18
CA PRO A 306 13.24 -16.22 -6.01
C PRO A 306 14.05 -16.41 -7.30
N SER A 307 14.54 -17.63 -7.55
CA SER A 307 15.46 -17.91 -8.66
C SER A 307 14.81 -17.76 -10.04
N GLU A 308 13.50 -17.51 -10.12
CA GLU A 308 12.78 -17.43 -11.38
C GLU A 308 11.75 -16.29 -11.40
N ARG A 309 11.88 -15.42 -12.42
CA ARG A 309 10.95 -14.33 -12.73
C ARG A 309 9.61 -14.95 -13.16
N GLY A 310 8.55 -14.74 -12.39
CA GLY A 310 7.21 -15.24 -12.74
C GLY A 310 6.73 -16.50 -12.01
N ALA A 311 7.32 -16.86 -10.87
CA ALA A 311 6.74 -17.89 -9.98
C ALA A 311 5.32 -17.47 -9.55
N SER A 312 4.31 -18.12 -10.15
CA SER A 312 2.87 -17.96 -9.87
C SER A 312 2.42 -18.73 -8.63
N GLN A 313 3.35 -19.39 -7.94
CA GLN A 313 3.12 -20.24 -6.79
C GLN A 313 4.02 -19.68 -5.68
N GLY A 314 3.45 -19.21 -4.56
CA GLY A 314 4.08 -18.35 -3.54
C GLY A 314 5.38 -18.83 -2.86
N GLU A 315 6.05 -19.88 -3.33
CA GLU A 315 7.34 -20.33 -2.82
C GLU A 315 8.42 -19.25 -3.02
N GLY A 316 9.04 -18.83 -1.92
CA GLY A 316 10.15 -17.86 -1.91
C GLY A 316 9.72 -16.39 -1.92
N ARG A 317 8.42 -16.07 -1.94
CA ARG A 317 7.96 -14.68 -1.80
C ARG A 317 8.13 -14.19 -0.37
N SER A 318 8.64 -12.97 -0.24
CA SER A 318 8.68 -12.26 1.02
C SER A 318 7.30 -11.66 1.34
N GLN A 319 6.97 -11.66 2.63
CA GLN A 319 5.82 -10.99 3.18
C GLN A 319 6.28 -10.20 4.41
N GLY A 320 5.97 -8.91 4.40
CA GLY A 320 6.03 -8.07 5.57
C GLY A 320 7.04 -6.92 5.54
N LEU A 321 6.77 -5.96 6.42
CA LEU A 321 7.41 -4.65 6.44
C LEU A 321 8.90 -4.72 6.77
N THR A 322 9.32 -5.60 7.70
CA THR A 322 10.75 -5.74 8.03
C THR A 322 11.56 -6.19 6.82
N HIS A 323 11.04 -7.11 6.00
CA HIS A 323 11.71 -7.51 4.78
C HIS A 323 11.78 -6.37 3.76
N ALA A 324 10.64 -5.76 3.42
CA ALA A 324 10.56 -4.70 2.42
C ALA A 324 11.51 -3.53 2.77
N LEU A 325 11.54 -3.13 4.04
CA LEU A 325 12.43 -2.07 4.54
C LEU A 325 13.90 -2.48 4.63
N SER A 326 14.21 -3.78 4.58
CA SER A 326 15.61 -4.25 4.66
C SER A 326 16.36 -4.21 3.34
N LEU A 327 15.65 -3.99 2.24
CA LEU A 327 16.20 -4.00 0.89
C LEU A 327 16.87 -2.66 0.55
N PRO A 328 18.01 -2.66 -0.16
CA PRO A 328 18.74 -1.44 -0.50
C PRO A 328 17.98 -0.49 -1.46
N ILE A 329 16.90 -0.99 -2.07
CA ILE A 329 16.05 -0.26 -3.02
C ILE A 329 14.94 0.57 -2.35
N VAL A 330 14.68 0.40 -1.05
CA VAL A 330 13.44 0.88 -0.41
C VAL A 330 13.24 2.40 -0.50
N GLY A 331 14.32 3.17 -0.46
CA GLY A 331 14.33 4.63 -0.56
C GLY A 331 14.47 5.18 -1.97
N GLN A 332 14.52 4.32 -3.00
CA GLN A 332 14.71 4.74 -4.40
C GLN A 332 13.37 4.85 -5.14
N ASP A 333 13.33 5.73 -6.13
CA ASP A 333 12.18 5.97 -7.01
C ASP A 333 11.97 4.80 -7.99
N ALA A 334 10.69 4.54 -8.30
CA ALA A 334 10.28 3.48 -9.19
C ALA A 334 10.19 3.99 -10.63
N ALA A 335 11.34 4.22 -11.24
CA ALA A 335 11.49 4.81 -12.56
C ALA A 335 11.96 3.81 -13.62
N VAL A 336 11.62 4.05 -14.89
CA VAL A 336 12.13 3.25 -16.04
C VAL A 336 13.65 3.33 -16.13
N GLU A 337 14.23 4.47 -15.72
CA GLU A 337 15.67 4.69 -15.64
C GLU A 337 16.34 3.93 -14.49
N ASN A 338 15.55 3.37 -13.56
CA ASN A 338 16.03 2.56 -12.44
C ASN A 338 15.52 1.09 -12.54
N PRO A 339 16.01 0.31 -13.52
CA PRO A 339 15.52 -1.04 -13.75
C PRO A 339 15.79 -2.00 -12.58
N GLU A 340 16.78 -1.72 -11.73
CA GLU A 340 17.05 -2.52 -10.53
C GLU A 340 15.91 -2.43 -9.50
N VAL A 341 15.35 -1.22 -9.30
CA VAL A 341 14.17 -1.04 -8.44
C VAL A 341 12.97 -1.78 -9.03
N LEU A 342 12.67 -1.57 -10.32
CA LEU A 342 11.50 -2.21 -10.96
C LEU A 342 11.58 -3.74 -10.89
N ASP A 343 12.76 -4.29 -11.16
CA ASP A 343 13.03 -5.72 -11.13
C ASP A 343 13.01 -6.29 -9.70
N ALA A 344 13.39 -5.50 -8.69
CA ALA A 344 13.23 -5.86 -7.28
C ALA A 344 11.75 -5.85 -6.85
N LEU A 345 10.98 -4.82 -7.20
CA LEU A 345 9.54 -4.74 -6.92
C LEU A 345 8.81 -5.94 -7.51
N ALA A 346 9.10 -6.29 -8.78
CA ALA A 346 8.54 -7.45 -9.45
C ALA A 346 8.89 -8.80 -8.79
N ARG A 347 9.97 -8.84 -8.00
CA ARG A 347 10.40 -10.01 -7.21
C ARG A 347 9.96 -10.00 -5.75
N GLY A 348 9.02 -9.13 -5.39
CA GLY A 348 8.47 -9.07 -4.02
C GLY A 348 9.22 -8.11 -3.09
N ALA A 349 9.85 -7.07 -3.63
CA ALA A 349 10.34 -5.98 -2.80
C ALA A 349 9.21 -5.07 -2.27
N ASP A 350 8.04 -5.08 -2.91
CA ASP A 350 6.81 -4.51 -2.36
C ASP A 350 6.24 -5.37 -1.22
N VAL A 351 5.42 -4.74 -0.38
CA VAL A 351 4.71 -5.44 0.69
C VAL A 351 3.59 -6.27 0.07
N SER A 352 3.70 -7.60 0.17
CA SER A 352 2.68 -8.50 -0.37
C SER A 352 1.48 -8.62 0.59
N ASN A 353 0.47 -7.78 0.34
CA ASN A 353 -0.75 -7.72 1.14
C ASN A 353 -1.76 -8.80 0.74
N ILE A 354 -2.73 -9.05 1.62
CA ILE A 354 -3.80 -10.04 1.46
C ILE A 354 -5.15 -9.33 1.50
N PHE A 355 -5.97 -9.50 0.47
CA PHE A 355 -7.30 -8.88 0.36
C PHE A 355 -8.35 -9.87 0.88
N SER A 356 -9.29 -9.38 1.68
CA SER A 356 -10.47 -10.16 2.09
C SER A 356 -11.40 -10.46 0.91
N ASP A 357 -11.58 -9.49 0.01
CA ASP A 357 -12.59 -9.58 -1.05
C ASP A 357 -12.04 -9.21 -2.44
N MET A 358 -12.76 -9.62 -3.49
CA MET A 358 -12.46 -9.28 -4.88
C MET A 358 -13.75 -8.89 -5.62
N PRO A 359 -13.69 -8.02 -6.65
CA PRO A 359 -14.85 -7.43 -7.33
C PRO A 359 -15.68 -8.42 -8.17
N ARG A 360 -15.31 -9.71 -8.17
CA ARG A 360 -15.96 -10.77 -8.95
C ARG A 360 -15.91 -12.07 -8.17
N ASP A 361 -17.00 -12.83 -8.29
CA ASP A 361 -17.09 -14.18 -7.77
C ASP A 361 -16.27 -15.13 -8.65
N PHE A 362 -15.01 -15.33 -8.28
CA PHE A 362 -14.15 -16.38 -8.83
C PHE A 362 -14.06 -17.59 -7.88
N GLY A 363 -15.12 -17.80 -7.08
CA GLY A 363 -15.22 -18.87 -6.10
C GLY A 363 -15.14 -18.42 -4.64
N ASN A 364 -15.52 -17.19 -4.30
CA ASN A 364 -15.71 -16.77 -2.91
C ASN A 364 -16.93 -15.84 -2.74
N SER A 365 -17.55 -15.89 -1.55
CA SER A 365 -19.00 -15.77 -1.40
C SER A 365 -19.65 -14.40 -1.61
N ASP A 366 -18.94 -13.27 -1.59
CA ASP A 366 -19.64 -11.98 -1.54
C ASP A 366 -18.93 -10.87 -2.32
N ALA A 367 -18.97 -10.92 -3.66
CA ALA A 367 -18.53 -9.78 -4.51
C ALA A 367 -19.24 -8.44 -4.18
N SER A 368 -20.33 -8.48 -3.40
CA SER A 368 -20.98 -7.32 -2.80
C SER A 368 -20.17 -6.64 -1.69
N GLU A 369 -19.18 -7.33 -1.12
CA GLU A 369 -18.34 -6.82 -0.03
C GLU A 369 -17.05 -6.13 -0.51
N TYR A 370 -16.77 -6.18 -1.81
CA TYR A 370 -15.61 -5.52 -2.40
C TYR A 370 -15.68 -3.98 -2.28
N SER A 371 -14.55 -3.41 -1.88
CA SER A 371 -14.25 -1.98 -1.97
C SER A 371 -12.77 -1.80 -2.32
N PRO A 372 -12.40 -0.82 -3.16
CA PRO A 372 -11.00 -0.43 -3.31
C PRO A 372 -10.48 0.38 -2.10
N ALA A 373 -11.36 0.80 -1.17
CA ALA A 373 -10.98 1.45 0.08
C ALA A 373 -10.67 0.39 1.14
N TRP A 374 -9.40 0.04 1.29
CA TRP A 374 -8.99 -1.04 2.17
C TRP A 374 -8.61 -0.54 3.56
N ASP A 375 -9.22 -1.07 4.60
CA ASP A 375 -8.80 -0.84 5.99
C ASP A 375 -7.68 -1.82 6.36
N LEU A 376 -6.51 -1.27 6.64
CA LEU A 376 -5.29 -2.03 6.92
C LEU A 376 -5.36 -2.66 8.30
N GLN A 377 -5.08 -3.96 8.34
CA GLN A 377 -4.82 -4.71 9.55
C GLN A 377 -3.36 -5.17 9.55
N VAL A 378 -2.63 -4.80 10.59
CA VAL A 378 -1.19 -5.09 10.71
C VAL A 378 -0.98 -6.25 11.67
N GLY A 379 -0.49 -7.37 11.15
CA GLY A 379 -0.17 -8.56 11.92
C GLY A 379 1.30 -8.63 12.35
N VAL A 380 1.54 -9.13 13.55
CA VAL A 380 2.85 -9.47 14.10
C VAL A 380 2.78 -10.90 14.62
N TYR A 381 3.59 -11.79 14.04
CA TYR A 381 3.77 -13.13 14.57
C TYR A 381 4.48 -13.06 15.93
N SER A 382 3.99 -13.85 16.88
CA SER A 382 4.63 -13.97 18.19
C SER A 382 6.07 -14.50 18.08
N ASP A 383 6.92 -14.14 19.05
CA ASP A 383 8.30 -14.65 19.12
C ASP A 383 8.36 -16.18 19.13
N ALA A 384 7.39 -16.84 19.75
CA ALA A 384 7.28 -18.30 19.77
C ALA A 384 6.99 -18.88 18.38
N ALA A 385 6.09 -18.25 17.62
CA ALA A 385 5.79 -18.66 16.25
C ALA A 385 6.99 -18.43 15.33
N VAL A 386 7.68 -17.29 15.46
CA VAL A 386 8.92 -17.02 14.69
C VAL A 386 10.01 -18.03 15.04
N ALA A 387 10.25 -18.30 16.34
CA ALA A 387 11.25 -19.26 16.79
C ALA A 387 10.95 -20.71 16.33
N ALA A 388 9.66 -21.04 16.16
CA ALA A 388 9.20 -22.31 15.63
C ALA A 388 9.16 -22.38 14.09
N GLY A 389 9.50 -21.29 13.39
CA GLY A 389 9.41 -21.21 11.92
C GLY A 389 7.98 -21.21 11.37
N GLN A 390 7.01 -20.77 12.18
CA GLN A 390 5.58 -20.73 11.85
C GLN A 390 5.12 -19.37 11.29
N ASN A 391 6.03 -18.42 11.11
CA ASN A 391 5.75 -17.13 10.48
C ASN A 391 5.77 -17.21 8.94
N GLY A 392 5.11 -18.22 8.37
CA GLY A 392 5.06 -18.47 6.93
C GLY A 392 4.21 -17.44 6.17
N LEU A 393 4.34 -17.47 4.84
CA LEU A 393 3.46 -16.73 3.93
C LEU A 393 1.99 -17.04 4.22
N GLN A 394 1.18 -15.99 4.34
CA GLN A 394 -0.28 -16.07 4.38
C GLN A 394 -0.86 -15.55 3.07
N THR A 395 -1.91 -16.21 2.58
CA THR A 395 -2.52 -15.91 1.29
C THR A 395 -4.04 -15.74 1.36
N ASP A 396 -4.63 -16.00 2.52
CA ASP A 396 -6.07 -15.99 2.75
C ASP A 396 -6.40 -15.19 4.03
N ALA A 397 -7.37 -14.27 3.93
CA ALA A 397 -7.79 -13.42 5.04
C ALA A 397 -8.41 -14.23 6.19
N ASP A 398 -9.14 -15.32 5.89
CA ASP A 398 -9.76 -16.17 6.90
C ASP A 398 -8.70 -16.92 7.71
N GLU A 399 -7.63 -17.38 7.05
CA GLU A 399 -6.49 -17.99 7.73
C GLU A 399 -5.79 -16.97 8.66
N VAL A 400 -5.62 -15.72 8.21
CA VAL A 400 -5.07 -14.66 9.07
C VAL A 400 -5.97 -14.41 10.28
N ALA A 401 -7.29 -14.37 10.10
CA ALA A 401 -8.25 -14.20 11.19
C ALA A 401 -8.20 -15.35 12.20
N LEU A 402 -7.99 -16.60 11.75
CA LEU A 402 -7.79 -17.77 12.62
C LEU A 402 -6.47 -17.68 13.41
N LEU A 403 -5.38 -17.26 12.77
CA LEU A 403 -4.09 -17.02 13.44
C LEU A 403 -4.20 -15.91 14.51
N ALA A 404 -4.96 -14.86 14.22
CA ALA A 404 -5.19 -13.79 15.16
C ALA A 404 -6.08 -14.22 16.34
N THR A 405 -7.17 -14.96 16.07
CA THR A 405 -8.07 -15.47 17.13
C THR A 405 -7.37 -16.48 18.04
N SER A 406 -6.40 -17.24 17.53
CA SER A 406 -5.57 -18.15 18.31
C SER A 406 -4.39 -17.49 19.03
N GLY A 407 -4.16 -16.18 18.82
CA GLY A 407 -3.07 -15.42 19.44
C GLY A 407 -1.68 -15.70 18.85
N VAL A 408 -1.60 -16.42 17.72
CA VAL A 408 -0.34 -16.65 16.97
C VAL A 408 0.12 -15.35 16.32
N VAL A 409 -0.83 -14.57 15.82
CA VAL A 409 -0.65 -13.23 15.26
C VAL A 409 -1.39 -12.22 16.15
N THR A 410 -0.78 -11.05 16.35
CA THR A 410 -1.36 -9.93 17.11
C THR A 410 -1.17 -8.64 16.35
N ALA A 411 -1.83 -7.56 16.75
CA ALA A 411 -1.44 -6.21 16.33
C ALA A 411 -0.06 -5.84 16.93
N PRO A 412 0.65 -4.85 16.35
CA PRO A 412 1.86 -4.32 16.96
C PRO A 412 1.68 -3.97 18.44
N GLY A 413 2.60 -4.45 19.29
CA GLY A 413 2.49 -4.30 20.75
C GLY A 413 1.70 -5.40 21.45
N GLY A 414 1.23 -6.43 20.74
CA GLY A 414 0.59 -7.61 21.33
C GLY A 414 -0.92 -7.46 21.59
N LEU A 415 -1.54 -6.41 21.07
CA LEU A 415 -2.99 -6.21 21.15
C LEU A 415 -3.73 -7.19 20.21
N PRO A 416 -5.02 -7.47 20.43
CA PRO A 416 -5.84 -8.19 19.46
C PRO A 416 -5.72 -7.53 18.08
N MET A 417 -5.58 -8.34 17.04
CA MET A 417 -5.49 -7.84 15.67
C MET A 417 -6.85 -7.25 15.24
N GLY A 418 -6.79 -6.13 14.53
CA GLY A 418 -7.96 -5.44 14.00
C GLY A 418 -7.52 -4.24 13.15
N SER A 419 -8.48 -3.37 12.84
CA SER A 419 -8.25 -2.14 12.08
C SER A 419 -7.12 -1.29 12.67
N ALA A 420 -6.20 -0.85 11.82
CA ALA A 420 -5.21 0.17 12.14
C ALA A 420 -5.75 1.60 11.91
N ASN A 421 -7.00 1.75 11.43
CA ASN A 421 -7.58 2.99 10.94
C ASN A 421 -6.70 3.67 9.87
N ILE A 422 -6.16 2.84 8.97
CA ILE A 422 -5.34 3.27 7.84
C ILE A 422 -6.04 2.77 6.60
N ILE A 423 -6.47 3.70 5.75
CA ILE A 423 -7.17 3.38 4.51
C ILE A 423 -6.22 3.46 3.34
N ILE A 424 -6.22 2.42 2.50
CA ILE A 424 -5.42 2.36 1.28
C ILE A 424 -6.35 2.19 0.09
N ASN A 425 -6.26 3.10 -0.88
CA ASN A 425 -6.96 3.01 -2.16
C ASN A 425 -6.22 2.06 -3.10
N CYS A 426 -6.60 0.78 -3.09
CA CYS A 426 -5.92 -0.27 -3.87
C CYS A 426 -6.88 -1.08 -4.77
N PRO A 427 -7.23 -0.60 -5.97
CA PRO A 427 -8.09 -1.33 -6.89
C PRO A 427 -7.53 -2.70 -7.26
N ALA A 428 -8.35 -3.73 -7.14
CA ALA A 428 -8.01 -5.05 -7.67
C ALA A 428 -7.86 -4.97 -9.19
N LEU A 429 -6.78 -5.52 -9.73
CA LEU A 429 -6.47 -5.47 -11.17
C LEU A 429 -6.67 -6.81 -11.87
N ALA A 430 -6.25 -7.92 -11.24
CA ALA A 430 -6.29 -9.24 -11.86
C ALA A 430 -6.02 -10.41 -10.91
N PHE A 431 -6.38 -11.62 -11.34
CA PHE A 431 -5.84 -12.87 -10.80
C PHE A 431 -4.62 -13.34 -11.60
N LEU A 432 -3.57 -13.77 -10.89
CA LEU A 432 -2.28 -14.19 -11.42
C LEU A 432 -2.09 -15.70 -11.46
N ASP A 433 -3.01 -16.47 -10.89
CA ASP A 433 -3.23 -17.90 -11.16
C ASP A 433 -4.49 -18.17 -12.01
N GLY A 434 -4.53 -19.32 -12.70
CA GLY A 434 -5.73 -19.91 -13.34
C GLY A 434 -6.51 -19.06 -14.36
N THR A 435 -7.59 -19.63 -14.91
CA THR A 435 -8.56 -18.85 -15.70
C THR A 435 -9.54 -18.16 -14.76
N ALA A 436 -9.91 -16.94 -15.11
CA ALA A 436 -11.12 -16.32 -14.62
C ALA A 436 -12.31 -17.14 -15.11
N GLN A 437 -12.89 -17.98 -14.25
CA GLN A 437 -14.10 -18.73 -14.60
C GLN A 437 -15.22 -17.74 -14.93
N ASP A 438 -15.82 -17.92 -16.10
CA ASP A 438 -17.00 -17.20 -16.57
C ASP A 438 -18.21 -17.74 -15.79
N PRO A 439 -19.06 -16.90 -15.16
CA PRO A 439 -20.19 -17.35 -14.34
C PRO A 439 -21.30 -18.08 -15.13
N THR A 440 -21.09 -18.37 -16.42
CA THR A 440 -22.04 -19.13 -17.25
C THR A 440 -21.82 -20.64 -17.23
N SER A 441 -20.72 -21.13 -16.66
CA SER A 441 -20.48 -22.58 -16.51
C SER A 441 -20.52 -22.98 -15.04
N GLY A 442 -21.72 -23.31 -14.54
CA GLY A 442 -21.90 -23.92 -13.22
C GLY A 442 -21.21 -25.29 -13.11
N PRO A 443 -21.00 -25.80 -11.88
CA PRO A 443 -20.31 -27.05 -11.66
C PRO A 443 -21.29 -28.21 -11.89
N ASP A 444 -21.01 -29.06 -12.88
CA ASP A 444 -21.56 -30.41 -12.87
C ASP A 444 -20.53 -31.45 -13.32
N ALA A 445 -20.46 -32.49 -12.49
CA ALA A 445 -19.99 -33.85 -12.74
C ALA A 445 -18.48 -34.14 -12.87
N GLY A 446 -17.89 -34.55 -11.75
CA GLY A 446 -17.33 -35.90 -11.64
C GLY A 446 -15.81 -36.07 -11.77
N GLY A 447 -15.17 -36.53 -10.68
CA GLY A 447 -13.83 -37.10 -10.73
C GLY A 447 -13.16 -37.15 -9.37
N GLY A 448 -13.40 -38.24 -8.62
CA GLY A 448 -12.78 -38.48 -7.31
C GLY A 448 -11.26 -38.66 -7.40
N GLY A 449 -10.56 -38.20 -6.35
CA GLY A 449 -9.11 -38.32 -6.22
C GLY A 449 -8.58 -37.78 -4.90
N THR A 450 -8.93 -38.47 -3.81
CA THR A 450 -8.22 -38.58 -2.51
C THR A 450 -7.22 -37.48 -2.12
N ALA A 451 -7.63 -36.62 -1.19
CA ALA A 451 -6.72 -35.92 -0.28
C ALA A 451 -6.17 -36.90 0.77
N THR A 452 -4.85 -36.97 0.94
CA THR A 452 -4.22 -37.59 2.10
C THR A 452 -2.94 -36.84 2.43
N GLN A 453 -3.01 -35.99 3.46
CA GLN A 453 -2.01 -35.95 4.54
C GLN A 453 -2.53 -35.04 5.66
N ALA A 454 -3.29 -35.63 6.57
CA ALA A 454 -3.50 -35.08 7.90
C ALA A 454 -2.31 -35.51 8.76
N ALA A 455 -1.54 -34.55 9.26
CA ALA A 455 -0.51 -34.79 10.26
C ALA A 455 -1.18 -35.13 11.61
N SER A 456 -0.82 -36.29 12.12
CA SER A 456 -1.23 -36.86 13.40
C SER A 456 -0.80 -36.00 14.59
N LEU A 457 -1.75 -35.56 15.40
CA LEU A 457 -1.53 -35.24 16.82
C LEU A 457 -2.53 -36.05 17.65
N ALA A 458 -2.11 -37.25 18.05
CA ALA A 458 -2.74 -38.03 19.10
C ALA A 458 -1.92 -37.88 20.39
N GLY A 459 -2.57 -37.51 21.50
CA GLY A 459 -2.00 -37.73 22.83
C GLY A 459 -2.42 -36.75 23.94
N ALA A 460 -3.66 -36.81 24.41
CA ALA A 460 -3.98 -36.53 25.82
C ALA A 460 -5.32 -37.19 26.22
N PRO A 461 -5.43 -37.80 27.41
CA PRO A 461 -6.54 -38.67 27.78
C PRO A 461 -7.79 -37.90 28.23
N VAL A 462 -8.95 -38.37 27.76
CA VAL A 462 -10.28 -37.99 28.21
C VAL A 462 -10.57 -38.65 29.57
N ILE A 463 -10.83 -37.84 30.60
CA ILE A 463 -11.55 -38.28 31.80
C ILE A 463 -13.03 -38.05 31.57
N THR A 464 -13.80 -39.14 31.59
CA THR A 464 -15.26 -39.15 31.53
C THR A 464 -15.84 -38.82 32.91
N GLY A 465 -16.74 -37.84 32.95
CA GLY A 465 -17.59 -37.55 34.10
C GLY A 465 -18.91 -36.99 33.61
N SER A 466 -19.96 -37.82 33.66
CA SER A 466 -21.34 -37.47 33.35
C SER A 466 -22.07 -36.90 34.58
N VAL A 467 -23.30 -36.42 34.33
CA VAL A 467 -24.35 -35.95 35.27
C VAL A 467 -24.25 -34.44 35.58
N GLY A 468 -25.29 -33.62 35.43
CA GLY A 468 -26.70 -33.85 35.09
C GLY A 468 -27.43 -32.52 34.88
N ALA A 469 -28.56 -32.58 34.21
CA ALA A 469 -29.43 -31.47 33.88
C ALA A 469 -30.10 -30.84 35.12
N GLY A 470 -30.26 -29.52 35.11
CA GLY A 470 -31.08 -28.76 36.05
C GLY A 470 -31.58 -27.48 35.41
N GLN A 471 -32.88 -27.43 35.10
CA GLN A 471 -33.63 -26.24 34.69
C GLN A 471 -33.76 -25.22 35.84
N HIS A 472 -33.86 -23.93 35.48
CA HIS A 472 -34.61 -22.79 36.07
C HIS A 472 -33.90 -21.51 35.55
N GLY A 473 -34.50 -20.43 35.03
CA GLY A 473 -35.84 -19.86 35.13
C GLY A 473 -35.72 -18.39 35.56
N GLY A 474 -36.04 -17.43 34.69
CA GLY A 474 -36.15 -15.97 34.96
C GLY A 474 -34.82 -15.20 34.89
N GLY A 475 -34.66 -14.05 34.23
CA GLY A 475 -35.60 -13.06 33.73
C GLY A 475 -35.43 -11.74 34.51
N VAL A 476 -34.52 -10.86 34.08
CA VAL A 476 -34.64 -9.39 34.28
C VAL A 476 -33.65 -8.62 33.40
N SER A 477 -34.16 -7.67 32.62
CA SER A 477 -33.42 -6.48 32.17
C SER A 477 -33.18 -5.52 33.35
N PRO A 478 -32.29 -4.53 33.19
CA PRO A 478 -32.84 -3.18 33.09
C PRO A 478 -32.19 -2.30 32.02
N LEU A 479 -33.02 -1.34 31.61
CA LEU A 479 -32.77 -0.17 30.78
C LEU A 479 -32.08 0.96 31.59
N LEU A 480 -31.46 1.89 30.84
CA LEU A 480 -31.33 3.34 31.03
C LEU A 480 -30.05 3.97 31.64
N THR A 481 -29.49 4.83 30.78
CA THR A 481 -29.01 6.22 31.00
C THR A 481 -27.63 6.50 31.58
N GLY A 482 -26.89 7.36 30.87
CA GLY A 482 -25.76 8.09 31.43
C GLY A 482 -24.81 8.68 30.39
N SER A 483 -25.23 9.74 29.72
CA SER A 483 -24.38 10.62 28.91
C SER A 483 -23.37 11.38 29.78
N ALA A 484 -22.10 11.42 29.38
CA ALA A 484 -21.15 12.44 29.77
C ALA A 484 -20.05 12.56 28.71
N GLY A 485 -20.02 13.71 28.03
CA GLY A 485 -18.96 14.06 27.09
C GLY A 485 -17.66 14.42 27.80
N VAL A 486 -16.54 14.16 27.14
CA VAL A 486 -15.24 14.74 27.48
C VAL A 486 -14.54 15.11 26.17
N LEU A 487 -14.41 16.42 25.95
CA LEU A 487 -13.38 17.01 25.09
C LEU A 487 -11.99 16.70 25.67
N GLY A 488 -11.04 16.31 24.83
CA GLY A 488 -9.66 16.08 25.26
C GLY A 488 -8.67 16.04 24.11
N VAL A 489 -8.04 17.19 23.88
CA VAL A 489 -6.92 17.48 22.97
C VAL A 489 -5.67 16.65 23.31
N GLY A 490 -4.99 16.12 22.28
CA GLY A 490 -3.55 16.37 22.10
C GLY A 490 -2.51 15.30 22.44
N LEU A 491 -1.69 15.03 21.42
CA LEU A 491 -0.23 14.81 21.42
C LEU A 491 0.40 13.45 21.78
N ALA A 492 1.07 12.94 20.75
CA ALA A 492 2.34 12.23 20.69
C ALA A 492 3.28 12.35 21.90
N PHE A 493 3.88 11.22 22.31
CA PHE A 493 5.32 11.07 22.62
C PHE A 493 5.60 9.60 22.95
N LEU A 494 6.34 8.89 22.11
CA LEU A 494 7.11 7.71 22.53
C LEU A 494 8.54 7.85 22.04
N GLY A 495 9.39 8.40 22.92
CA GLY A 495 10.81 8.55 22.70
C GLY A 495 11.57 8.32 23.99
N LEU A 496 12.31 7.21 24.02
CA LEU A 496 13.60 7.05 24.71
C LEU A 496 13.63 7.02 26.25
N VAL A 497 13.77 5.82 26.84
CA VAL A 497 14.57 5.63 28.06
C VAL A 497 15.41 4.35 27.95
N LEU A 498 16.71 4.52 27.70
CA LEU A 498 17.75 3.51 27.92
C LEU A 498 18.55 3.87 29.19
N LEU A 499 18.75 2.85 30.02
CA LEU A 499 19.80 2.62 31.03
C LEU A 499 20.25 3.76 31.96
N ARG A 500 19.99 3.55 33.26
CA ARG A 500 21.03 3.69 34.30
C ARG A 500 21.03 2.49 35.24
N ARG A 501 22.12 1.71 35.17
CA ARG A 501 22.51 0.73 36.20
C ARG A 501 22.89 1.47 37.49
N GLY A 502 22.30 1.07 38.61
CA GLY A 502 22.70 1.44 39.96
C GLY A 502 22.68 0.21 40.87
N ARG A 503 23.84 -0.14 41.43
CA ARG A 503 24.11 -1.25 42.35
C ARG A 503 23.11 -1.30 43.53
N VAL A 504 22.62 -2.49 43.84
CA VAL A 504 22.02 -2.81 45.16
C VAL A 504 23.01 -3.72 45.91
N ASN A 505 23.42 -3.25 47.09
CA ASN A 505 24.17 -4.02 48.08
C ASN A 505 23.24 -5.02 48.78
N ARG A 506 23.78 -6.22 49.04
CA ARG A 506 23.18 -7.29 49.84
C ARG A 506 22.95 -6.85 51.29
N ALA A 507 21.86 -7.34 51.86
CA ALA A 507 21.66 -7.50 53.29
C ALA A 507 22.09 -8.91 53.72
N ALA A 508 22.51 -9.01 55.00
CA ALA A 508 22.91 -10.18 55.79
C ALA A 508 24.28 -10.80 55.48
#